data_AF-A0A2G4HAH0-F1
#
_entry.id   AF-A0A2G4HAH0-F1
#
_cell.length_a   1.000
_cell.length_b   1.000
_cell.length_c   1.000
_cell.angle_alpha   90.00
_cell.angle_beta   90.00
_cell.angle_gamma   90.00
#
_symmetry.space_group_name_H-M   'P 1'
#
loop_
_entity.id
_entity.type
_entity.pdbx_description
1 polymer ?
#
loop_
_entity_poly.entity_id
_entity_poly.type
_entity_poly.pdbx_seq_one_letter_code
_entity_poly.pdbx_strand_id
1 'polypeptide(L)'
;MKYLSFSTALFLLVLFSFSSCNDSRDINDINWIIGEWKGTDVNDLVFHEVWENDGKNSYTGSGATVTPDGDTIFKETLKINLVEGTPYYVTIIPKQKGPVFFKMIKGDAHAAVFTNLDHDFPQSISYILQNNNKIEVKLEGLVKGNPKTEHLIYERVLPTALPPSRIENSNPTKADSLPKEIKINL
;
A
#
# COMPACT_ATOMS: atom_id res chain seq x y z
N MET A 1 -65.01 -9.32 -37.33
CA MET A 1 -64.18 -8.78 -36.23
C MET A 1 -64.12 -9.80 -35.10
N LYS A 2 -63.02 -10.57 -35.02
CA LYS A 2 -62.63 -11.36 -33.83
C LYS A 2 -61.11 -11.34 -33.82
N TYR A 3 -60.51 -10.45 -33.03
CA TYR A 3 -59.08 -10.49 -32.77
C TYR A 3 -58.87 -11.41 -31.57
N LEU A 4 -58.20 -12.52 -31.86
CA LEU A 4 -57.82 -13.58 -30.95
C LEU A 4 -56.59 -13.13 -30.16
N SER A 5 -56.62 -13.36 -28.85
CA SER A 5 -55.59 -13.01 -27.86
C SER A 5 -54.18 -13.42 -28.27
N PHE A 6 -53.26 -12.47 -28.39
CA PHE A 6 -51.81 -12.69 -28.32
C PHE A 6 -51.25 -11.99 -27.07
N SER A 7 -51.81 -12.34 -25.92
CA SER A 7 -51.16 -12.18 -24.62
C SER A 7 -50.36 -13.44 -24.39
N THR A 8 -49.02 -13.37 -24.50
CA THR A 8 -47.99 -14.32 -24.01
C THR A 8 -46.66 -14.27 -24.80
N ALA A 9 -46.43 -13.30 -25.69
CA ALA A 9 -45.13 -13.17 -26.39
C ALA A 9 -44.24 -12.03 -25.86
N LEU A 10 -44.50 -11.52 -24.64
CA LEU A 10 -43.75 -10.39 -24.05
C LEU A 10 -42.82 -10.79 -22.89
N PHE A 11 -42.70 -12.07 -22.52
CA PHE A 11 -42.10 -12.43 -21.22
C PHE A 11 -40.99 -13.49 -21.29
N LEU A 12 -40.09 -13.41 -22.28
CA LEU A 12 -38.97 -14.36 -22.40
C LEU A 12 -37.70 -13.76 -23.02
N LEU A 13 -37.50 -12.44 -22.91
CA LEU A 13 -36.26 -11.78 -23.30
C LEU A 13 -35.78 -10.74 -22.28
N VAL A 14 -35.91 -11.07 -20.99
CA VAL A 14 -35.17 -10.38 -19.93
C VAL A 14 -34.35 -11.45 -19.22
N LEU A 15 -33.37 -12.01 -19.94
CA LEU A 15 -32.19 -12.57 -19.30
C LEU A 15 -31.47 -11.39 -18.68
N PHE A 16 -31.88 -11.07 -17.45
CA PHE A 16 -31.16 -10.22 -16.52
C PHE A 16 -29.76 -10.82 -16.41
N SER A 17 -28.82 -10.30 -17.20
CA SER A 17 -27.40 -10.47 -16.94
C SER A 17 -27.12 -9.73 -15.64
N PHE A 18 -27.42 -10.38 -14.51
CA PHE A 18 -26.81 -10.06 -13.24
C PHE A 18 -25.32 -10.31 -13.43
N SER A 19 -24.61 -9.29 -13.92
CA SER A 19 -23.18 -9.19 -13.69
C SER A 19 -23.05 -9.00 -12.19
N SER A 20 -22.94 -10.11 -11.44
CA SER A 20 -22.32 -10.05 -10.12
C SER A 20 -20.92 -9.52 -10.37
N CYS A 21 -20.72 -8.24 -10.07
CA CYS A 21 -19.38 -7.74 -9.83
C CYS A 21 -18.89 -8.53 -8.62
N ASN A 22 -18.05 -9.54 -8.87
CA ASN A 22 -17.39 -10.30 -7.82
C ASN A 22 -16.34 -9.37 -7.22
N ASP A 23 -16.79 -8.45 -6.36
CA ASP A 23 -15.90 -7.72 -5.47
C ASP A 23 -15.42 -8.73 -4.44
N SER A 24 -14.31 -9.39 -4.74
CA SER A 24 -13.61 -10.17 -3.73
C SER A 24 -13.13 -9.22 -2.64
N ARG A 25 -13.10 -9.74 -1.41
CA ARG A 25 -12.59 -9.02 -0.23
C ARG A 25 -11.49 -9.85 0.41
N ASP A 26 -10.78 -10.63 -0.40
CA ASP A 26 -9.61 -11.34 0.06
C ASP A 26 -8.48 -10.32 0.18
N ILE A 27 -7.84 -10.29 1.34
CA ILE A 27 -6.69 -9.42 1.57
C ILE A 27 -5.57 -9.72 0.56
N ASN A 28 -5.46 -10.96 0.07
CA ASN A 28 -4.45 -11.37 -0.89
C ASN A 28 -4.64 -10.75 -2.28
N ASP A 29 -5.85 -10.30 -2.62
CA ASP A 29 -6.11 -9.65 -3.91
C ASP A 29 -5.42 -8.28 -4.02
N ILE A 30 -5.08 -7.69 -2.86
CA ILE A 30 -4.42 -6.40 -2.76
C ILE A 30 -2.93 -6.51 -2.39
N ASN A 31 -2.31 -7.68 -2.60
CA ASN A 31 -0.87 -7.93 -2.36
C ASN A 31 0.05 -6.91 -3.08
N TRP A 32 -0.43 -6.28 -4.15
CA TRP A 32 0.32 -5.26 -4.89
C TRP A 32 0.68 -4.03 -4.05
N ILE A 33 -0.01 -3.78 -2.92
CA ILE A 33 0.31 -2.68 -1.99
C ILE A 33 1.60 -2.93 -1.21
N ILE A 34 2.03 -4.18 -1.05
CA ILE A 34 3.22 -4.54 -0.27
C ILE A 34 4.46 -3.89 -0.89
N GLY A 35 5.32 -3.32 -0.06
CA GLY A 35 6.55 -2.64 -0.44
C GLY A 35 6.67 -1.24 0.16
N GLU A 36 7.72 -0.54 -0.24
CA GLU A 36 7.96 0.85 0.11
C GLU A 36 7.52 1.77 -1.02
N TRP A 37 6.86 2.85 -0.64
CA TRP A 37 6.23 3.82 -1.50
C TRP A 37 6.62 5.22 -1.05
N LYS A 38 6.90 6.10 -2.02
CA LYS A 38 7.28 7.48 -1.76
C LYS A 38 6.60 8.40 -2.76
N GLY A 39 6.16 9.56 -2.31
CA GLY A 39 5.77 10.64 -3.20
C GLY A 39 6.08 12.00 -2.60
N THR A 40 5.79 13.04 -3.38
CA THR A 40 6.00 14.43 -2.99
C THR A 40 4.77 15.24 -3.41
N ASP A 41 4.31 16.12 -2.53
CA ASP A 41 3.20 17.02 -2.84
C ASP A 41 3.68 18.31 -3.53
N VAL A 42 2.76 19.25 -3.78
CA VAL A 42 3.07 20.54 -4.43
C VAL A 42 3.87 21.51 -3.56
N ASN A 43 4.03 21.22 -2.26
CA ASN A 43 4.77 22.03 -1.30
C ASN A 43 6.11 21.37 -0.91
N ASP A 44 6.58 20.42 -1.72
CA ASP A 44 7.78 19.61 -1.48
C ASP A 44 7.74 18.74 -0.22
N LEU A 45 6.55 18.52 0.37
CA LEU A 45 6.40 17.57 1.47
C LEU A 45 6.52 16.15 0.92
N VAL A 46 7.44 15.39 1.51
CA VAL A 46 7.71 14.02 1.13
C VAL A 46 6.88 13.10 2.01
N PHE A 47 6.07 12.25 1.39
CA PHE A 47 5.29 11.25 2.09
C PHE A 47 5.80 9.85 1.75
N HIS A 48 5.85 9.01 2.77
CA HIS A 48 6.36 7.64 2.72
C HIS A 48 5.32 6.68 3.29
N GLU A 49 5.14 5.55 2.62
CA GLU A 49 4.41 4.41 3.15
C GLU A 49 5.21 3.14 2.98
N VAL A 50 5.18 2.28 4.00
CA VAL A 50 5.76 0.94 3.95
C VAL A 50 4.66 -0.04 4.32
N TRP A 51 4.52 -1.10 3.52
CA TRP A 51 3.57 -2.18 3.75
C TRP A 51 4.29 -3.53 3.70
N GLU A 52 4.05 -4.37 4.69
CA GLU A 52 4.63 -5.70 4.84
C GLU A 52 3.53 -6.72 5.12
N ASN A 53 3.69 -7.93 4.60
CA ASN A 53 2.85 -9.06 4.97
C ASN A 53 3.41 -9.72 6.23
N ASP A 54 2.60 -9.82 7.29
CA ASP A 54 3.02 -10.38 8.57
C ASP A 54 2.91 -11.91 8.65
N GLY A 55 2.51 -12.55 7.54
CA GLY A 55 2.36 -13.99 7.40
C GLY A 55 1.09 -14.58 8.02
N LYS A 56 0.17 -13.75 8.53
CA LYS A 56 -1.05 -14.18 9.24
C LYS A 56 -2.34 -13.66 8.61
N ASN A 57 -2.38 -13.56 7.27
CA ASN A 57 -3.48 -12.91 6.54
C ASN A 57 -3.74 -11.48 7.02
N SER A 58 -2.67 -10.77 7.38
CA SER A 58 -2.70 -9.36 7.71
C SER A 58 -1.47 -8.66 7.18
N TYR A 59 -1.64 -7.38 6.89
CA TYR A 59 -0.56 -6.49 6.52
C TYR A 59 -0.31 -5.51 7.66
N THR A 60 0.96 -5.20 7.89
CA THR A 60 1.39 -4.11 8.75
C THR A 60 2.00 -3.03 7.89
N GLY A 61 1.83 -1.78 8.29
CA GLY A 61 2.46 -0.68 7.60
C GLY A 61 2.76 0.51 8.49
N SER A 62 3.39 1.50 7.88
CA SER A 62 3.67 2.79 8.50
C SER A 62 3.60 3.89 7.45
N GLY A 63 2.94 4.99 7.80
CA GLY A 63 2.91 6.22 7.01
C GLY A 63 3.73 7.32 7.70
N ALA A 64 4.42 8.15 6.94
CA ALA A 64 5.10 9.34 7.46
C ALA A 64 5.10 10.48 6.44
N THR A 65 5.04 11.71 6.92
CA THR A 65 5.25 12.91 6.11
C THR A 65 6.40 13.71 6.69
N VAL A 66 7.33 14.08 5.82
CA VAL A 66 8.61 14.70 6.12
C VAL A 66 8.75 15.98 5.31
N THR A 67 9.25 17.04 5.94
CA THR A 67 9.55 18.30 5.27
C THR A 67 10.83 18.21 4.43
N PRO A 68 11.08 19.16 3.51
CA PRO A 68 12.30 19.16 2.69
C PRO A 68 13.62 19.17 3.49
N ASP A 69 13.62 19.72 4.70
CA ASP A 69 14.76 19.77 5.63
C ASP A 69 14.92 18.50 6.50
N GLY A 70 13.99 17.54 6.40
CA GLY A 70 14.09 16.23 7.04
C GLY A 70 13.28 16.05 8.33
N ASP A 71 12.50 17.05 8.73
CA ASP A 71 11.67 16.96 9.94
C ASP A 71 10.39 16.16 9.68
N THR A 72 10.11 15.19 10.56
CA THR A 72 8.87 14.41 10.50
C THR A 72 7.71 15.20 11.11
N ILE A 73 6.74 15.59 10.29
CA ILE A 73 5.55 16.36 10.71
C ILE A 73 4.31 15.49 10.92
N PHE A 74 4.31 14.29 10.34
CA PHE A 74 3.25 13.31 10.53
C PHE A 74 3.82 11.89 10.54
N LYS A 75 3.23 11.02 11.36
CA LYS A 75 3.53 9.59 11.40
C LYS A 75 2.32 8.82 11.86
N GLU A 76 2.12 7.65 11.29
CA GLU A 76 1.07 6.71 11.68
C GLU A 76 1.56 5.27 11.60
N THR A 77 0.92 4.40 12.40
CA THR A 77 1.04 2.94 12.26
C THR A 77 -0.22 2.43 11.57
N LEU A 78 -0.02 1.59 10.57
CA LEU A 78 -1.09 1.08 9.72
C LEU A 78 -1.20 -0.43 9.87
N LYS A 79 -2.41 -0.96 9.71
CA LYS A 79 -2.67 -2.39 9.57
C LYS A 79 -3.79 -2.62 8.58
N ILE A 80 -3.74 -3.73 7.87
CA ILE A 80 -4.91 -4.31 7.20
C ILE A 80 -5.10 -5.70 7.80
N ASN A 81 -6.16 -5.90 8.58
CA ASN A 81 -6.39 -7.18 9.26
C ASN A 81 -7.85 -7.61 9.16
N LEU A 82 -8.07 -8.91 9.32
CA LEU A 82 -9.41 -9.48 9.31
C LEU A 82 -10.11 -9.24 10.65
N VAL A 83 -11.36 -8.77 10.58
CA VAL A 83 -12.32 -8.73 11.68
C VAL A 83 -13.55 -9.48 11.19
N GLU A 84 -13.85 -10.62 11.83
CA GLU A 84 -14.95 -11.52 11.43
C GLU A 84 -14.90 -11.89 9.93
N GLY A 85 -13.69 -12.11 9.40
CA GLY A 85 -13.47 -12.47 8.00
C GLY A 85 -13.53 -11.31 7.00
N THR A 86 -13.78 -10.07 7.45
CA THR A 86 -13.73 -8.88 6.59
C THR A 86 -12.43 -8.11 6.83
N PRO A 87 -11.67 -7.72 5.79
CA PRO A 87 -10.51 -6.86 5.95
C PRO A 87 -10.90 -5.44 6.39
N TYR A 88 -10.15 -4.90 7.35
CA TYR A 88 -10.23 -3.51 7.79
C TYR A 88 -8.86 -2.86 7.67
N TYR A 89 -8.84 -1.66 7.09
CA TYR A 89 -7.72 -0.74 7.23
C TYR A 89 -7.81 -0.06 8.60
N VAL A 90 -6.71 -0.10 9.35
CA VAL A 90 -6.63 0.41 10.70
C VAL A 90 -5.46 1.38 10.77
N THR A 91 -5.75 2.65 11.08
CA THR A 91 -4.72 3.66 11.35
C THR A 91 -4.63 3.96 12.84
N ILE A 92 -3.41 4.12 13.32
CA ILE A 92 -3.06 4.52 14.68
C ILE A 92 -2.13 5.73 14.58
N ILE A 93 -2.66 6.90 14.89
CA ILE A 93 -1.92 8.16 14.89
C ILE A 93 -1.51 8.50 16.34
N PRO A 94 -0.25 8.86 16.60
CA PRO A 94 0.17 9.32 17.92
C PRO A 94 -0.71 10.46 18.43
N LYS A 95 -1.10 10.40 19.71
CA LYS A 95 -1.94 11.39 20.41
C LYS A 95 -3.44 11.40 20.02
N GLN A 96 -3.89 10.53 19.11
CA GLN A 96 -5.33 10.28 18.95
C GLN A 96 -5.87 9.31 20.01
N LYS A 97 -7.20 9.31 20.22
CA LYS A 97 -7.87 8.56 21.29
C LYS A 97 -7.84 7.03 21.10
N GLY A 98 -7.43 6.54 19.93
CA GLY A 98 -7.37 5.12 19.63
C GLY A 98 -7.24 4.84 18.13
N PRO A 99 -7.25 3.56 17.73
CA PRO A 99 -7.27 3.15 16.33
C PRO A 99 -8.56 3.59 15.63
N VAL A 100 -8.45 4.00 14.37
CA VAL A 100 -9.57 4.27 13.48
C VAL A 100 -9.67 3.14 12.45
N PHE A 101 -10.86 2.58 12.29
CA PHE A 101 -11.12 1.44 11.41
C PHE A 101 -11.88 1.90 10.16
N PHE A 102 -11.48 1.37 9.00
CA PHE A 102 -12.17 1.54 7.73
C PHE A 102 -12.41 0.17 7.11
N LYS A 103 -13.67 -0.16 6.84
CA LYS A 103 -14.08 -1.47 6.29
C LYS A 103 -13.72 -1.54 4.82
N MET A 104 -13.08 -2.63 4.38
CA MET A 104 -12.88 -2.87 2.95
C MET A 104 -14.24 -3.15 2.28
N ILE A 105 -14.59 -2.32 1.29
CA ILE A 105 -15.77 -2.52 0.45
C ILE A 105 -15.42 -3.07 -0.93
N LYS A 106 -14.18 -2.90 -1.37
CA LYS A 106 -13.64 -3.41 -2.63
C LYS A 106 -12.16 -3.77 -2.47
N GLY A 107 -11.73 -4.90 -3.02
CA GLY A 107 -10.32 -5.27 -3.15
C GLY A 107 -10.13 -6.15 -4.38
N ASP A 108 -9.33 -5.70 -5.34
CA ASP A 108 -8.99 -6.46 -6.55
C ASP A 108 -7.55 -6.16 -6.97
N ALA A 109 -7.12 -6.74 -8.09
CA ALA A 109 -5.75 -6.59 -8.61
C ALA A 109 -5.35 -5.15 -9.01
N HIS A 110 -6.29 -4.20 -9.04
CA HIS A 110 -6.08 -2.82 -9.46
C HIS A 110 -6.54 -1.77 -8.43
N ALA A 111 -7.42 -2.12 -7.51
CA ALA A 111 -7.95 -1.17 -6.54
C ALA A 111 -8.34 -1.80 -5.20
N ALA A 112 -8.18 -1.03 -4.14
CA ALA A 112 -8.68 -1.32 -2.80
C ALA A 112 -9.41 -0.10 -2.25
N VAL A 113 -10.62 -0.26 -1.71
CA VAL A 113 -11.42 0.84 -1.15
C VAL A 113 -11.86 0.49 0.26
N PHE A 114 -11.55 1.38 1.19
CA PHE A 114 -11.87 1.26 2.61
C PHE A 114 -12.72 2.44 3.07
N THR A 115 -13.79 2.19 3.83
CA THR A 115 -14.72 3.25 4.25
C THR A 115 -15.04 3.25 5.74
N ASN A 116 -15.23 4.45 6.27
CA ASN A 116 -15.80 4.74 7.58
C ASN A 116 -16.58 6.05 7.48
N LEU A 117 -17.89 5.95 7.30
CA LEU A 117 -18.75 7.13 7.09
C LEU A 117 -18.93 7.95 8.38
N ASP A 118 -18.61 7.40 9.54
CA ASP A 118 -18.69 8.09 10.83
C ASP A 118 -17.42 8.90 11.16
N HIS A 119 -16.34 8.72 10.38
CA HIS A 119 -15.12 9.51 10.51
C HIS A 119 -15.31 10.92 9.91
N ASP A 120 -14.57 11.91 10.40
CA ASP A 120 -14.68 13.29 9.92
C ASP A 120 -14.06 13.46 8.54
N PHE A 121 -12.74 13.26 8.43
CA PHE A 121 -12.02 13.17 7.17
C PHE A 121 -10.72 12.36 7.35
N PRO A 122 -10.42 11.41 6.46
CA PRO A 122 -11.25 10.95 5.35
C PRO A 122 -12.38 10.00 5.82
N GLN A 123 -13.42 9.85 5.00
CA GLN A 123 -14.46 8.81 5.14
C GLN A 123 -14.24 7.63 4.19
N SER A 124 -13.47 7.83 3.13
CA SER A 124 -13.05 6.80 2.17
C SER A 124 -11.57 6.93 1.86
N ILE A 125 -10.87 5.80 1.83
CA ILE A 125 -9.47 5.66 1.45
C ILE A 125 -9.43 4.67 0.29
N SER A 126 -9.03 5.14 -0.89
CA SER A 126 -8.95 4.33 -2.09
C SER A 126 -7.51 4.24 -2.57
N TYR A 127 -6.97 3.05 -2.68
CA TYR A 127 -5.70 2.78 -3.34
C TYR A 127 -5.98 2.31 -4.77
N ILE A 128 -5.32 2.91 -5.76
CA ILE A 128 -5.49 2.62 -7.19
C ILE A 128 -4.13 2.33 -7.78
N LEU A 129 -3.91 1.11 -8.25
CA LEU A 129 -2.69 0.70 -8.93
C LEU A 129 -2.71 1.23 -10.37
N GLN A 130 -1.92 2.27 -10.64
CA GLN A 130 -1.79 2.82 -11.99
C GLN A 130 -0.86 1.97 -12.86
N ASN A 131 0.21 1.46 -12.25
CA ASN A 131 1.11 0.44 -12.80
C ASN A 131 1.93 -0.19 -11.66
N ASN A 132 2.77 -1.18 -11.95
CA ASN A 132 3.55 -1.92 -10.94
C ASN A 132 4.38 -1.05 -9.98
N ASN A 133 4.75 0.17 -10.40
CA ASN A 133 5.60 1.08 -9.66
C ASN A 133 4.89 2.37 -9.27
N LYS A 134 3.56 2.47 -9.45
CA LYS A 134 2.82 3.70 -9.16
C LYS A 134 1.43 3.42 -8.62
N ILE A 135 1.16 3.97 -7.44
CA ILE A 135 -0.17 3.95 -6.83
C ILE A 135 -0.67 5.38 -6.62
N GLU A 136 -1.97 5.55 -6.77
CA GLU A 136 -2.68 6.73 -6.34
C GLU A 136 -3.49 6.38 -5.11
N VAL A 137 -3.32 7.15 -4.04
CA VAL A 137 -4.18 7.10 -2.86
C VAL A 137 -5.12 8.29 -2.91
N LYS A 138 -6.41 8.01 -2.93
CA LYS A 138 -7.48 9.02 -2.94
C LYS A 138 -8.18 9.01 -1.59
N LEU A 139 -8.13 10.14 -0.90
CA LEU A 139 -8.78 10.38 0.39
C LEU A 139 -10.03 11.23 0.16
N GLU A 140 -11.21 10.73 0.50
CA GLU A 140 -12.48 11.43 0.27
C GLU A 140 -13.31 11.52 1.54
N GLY A 141 -14.04 12.61 1.72
CA GLY A 141 -14.96 12.79 2.83
C GLY A 141 -15.52 14.21 2.88
N LEU A 142 -15.99 14.60 4.06
CA LEU A 142 -16.57 15.93 4.29
C LEU A 142 -15.71 16.74 5.25
N VAL A 143 -15.36 17.97 4.88
CA VAL A 143 -14.75 18.93 5.79
C VAL A 143 -15.73 20.07 6.02
N LYS A 144 -16.20 20.19 7.27
CA LYS A 144 -17.26 21.15 7.66
C LYS A 144 -18.50 21.03 6.76
N GLY A 145 -18.87 19.81 6.40
CA GLY A 145 -20.03 19.50 5.54
C GLY A 145 -19.80 19.66 4.03
N ASN A 146 -18.63 20.11 3.60
CA ASN A 146 -18.31 20.24 2.17
C ASN A 146 -17.48 19.04 1.69
N PRO A 147 -17.77 18.47 0.51
CA PRO A 147 -16.94 17.43 -0.09
C PRO A 147 -15.49 17.89 -0.24
N LYS A 148 -14.56 17.05 0.17
CA LYS A 148 -13.12 17.22 -0.03
C LYS A 148 -12.54 15.93 -0.58
N THR A 149 -11.60 16.08 -1.52
CA THR A 149 -10.80 15.00 -2.07
C THR A 149 -9.33 15.41 -2.03
N GLU A 150 -8.47 14.51 -1.56
CA GLU A 150 -7.02 14.63 -1.67
C GLU A 150 -6.47 13.45 -2.47
N HIS A 151 -5.47 13.73 -3.31
CA HIS A 151 -4.79 12.75 -4.13
C HIS A 151 -3.32 12.72 -3.74
N LEU A 152 -2.83 11.54 -3.37
CA LEU A 152 -1.43 11.28 -3.08
C LEU A 152 -0.90 10.32 -4.14
N ILE A 153 0.10 10.75 -4.89
CA ILE A 153 0.73 9.94 -5.93
C ILE A 153 2.03 9.39 -5.38
N TYR A 154 2.10 8.06 -5.25
CA TYR A 154 3.31 7.38 -4.81
C TYR A 154 3.95 6.62 -5.95
N GLU A 155 5.28 6.61 -5.93
CA GLU A 155 6.12 5.72 -6.71
C GLU A 155 6.78 4.69 -5.80
N ARG A 156 6.96 3.48 -6.33
CA ARG A 156 7.60 2.38 -5.60
C ARG A 156 9.08 2.69 -5.42
N VAL A 157 9.57 2.57 -4.20
CA VAL A 157 11.00 2.62 -3.92
C VAL A 157 11.60 1.28 -4.32
N LEU A 158 12.36 1.29 -5.41
CA LEU A 158 13.07 0.10 -5.88
C LEU A 158 14.32 -0.12 -5.02
N PRO A 159 14.65 -1.37 -4.65
CA PRO A 159 15.91 -1.68 -4.01
C PRO A 159 17.04 -1.09 -4.85
N THR A 160 17.90 -0.28 -4.23
CA THR A 160 19.12 0.18 -4.91
C THR A 160 19.87 -1.08 -5.32
N ALA A 161 20.12 -1.26 -6.62
CA ALA A 161 20.93 -2.37 -7.09
C ALA A 161 22.23 -2.36 -6.28
N LEU A 162 22.55 -3.46 -5.61
CA LEU A 162 23.83 -3.59 -4.91
C LEU A 162 24.91 -3.14 -5.89
N PRO A 163 25.79 -2.19 -5.53
CA PRO A 163 26.94 -1.90 -6.38
C PRO A 163 27.66 -3.24 -6.61
N PRO A 164 28.07 -3.56 -7.84
CA PRO A 164 28.72 -4.83 -8.14
C PRO A 164 29.84 -5.01 -7.11
N SER A 165 29.76 -6.11 -6.34
CA SER A 165 30.73 -6.46 -5.32
C SER A 165 32.12 -6.28 -5.93
N ARG A 166 32.88 -5.31 -5.43
CA ARG A 166 34.26 -5.08 -5.85
C ARG A 166 34.98 -6.41 -5.66
N ILE A 167 35.30 -7.09 -6.77
CA ILE A 167 36.18 -8.25 -6.75
C ILE A 167 37.49 -7.74 -6.18
N GLU A 168 37.70 -7.99 -4.90
CA GLU A 168 38.99 -7.76 -4.26
C GLU A 168 39.92 -8.79 -4.89
N ASN A 169 40.68 -8.34 -5.89
CA ASN A 169 41.75 -9.12 -6.49
C ASN A 169 42.78 -9.40 -5.40
N SER A 170 42.61 -10.49 -4.66
CA SER A 170 43.66 -11.07 -3.83
C SER A 170 44.76 -11.51 -4.77
N ASN A 171 45.76 -10.65 -4.93
CA ASN A 171 46.98 -10.91 -5.66
C ASN A 171 47.74 -12.03 -4.93
N PRO A 172 47.88 -13.25 -5.46
CA PRO A 172 48.79 -14.21 -4.88
C PRO A 172 50.17 -13.93 -5.47
N THR A 173 51.15 -13.64 -4.60
CA THR A 173 52.58 -13.96 -4.73
C THR A 173 53.44 -12.81 -4.18
N LYS A 174 53.90 -12.95 -2.93
CA LYS A 174 55.33 -12.80 -2.64
C LYS A 174 55.73 -13.69 -1.47
N ALA A 175 56.27 -14.84 -1.87
CA ALA A 175 57.21 -15.73 -1.21
C ALA A 175 57.91 -15.22 0.06
N ASP A 176 57.97 -16.15 1.01
CA ASP A 176 58.99 -16.39 2.03
C ASP A 176 60.27 -15.55 1.94
N SER A 177 60.61 -14.93 3.06
CA SER A 177 62.01 -14.95 3.52
C SER A 177 62.06 -15.06 5.05
N LEU A 178 62.76 -16.09 5.50
CA LEU A 178 63.03 -16.46 6.89
C LEU A 178 63.74 -15.34 7.69
N PRO A 179 63.54 -15.25 9.01
CA PRO A 179 64.33 -14.38 9.87
C PRO A 179 65.75 -14.94 10.09
N LYS A 180 66.77 -14.11 9.87
CA LYS A 180 68.16 -14.35 10.24
C LYS A 180 68.41 -13.97 11.70
N GLU A 181 68.86 -14.99 12.45
CA GLU A 181 69.76 -15.03 13.60
C GLU A 181 69.66 -14.06 14.79
N ILE A 182 69.65 -14.74 15.94
CA ILE A 182 69.90 -14.32 17.31
C ILE A 182 71.34 -13.83 17.45
N LYS A 183 71.54 -12.64 18.05
CA LYS A 183 72.80 -12.28 18.72
C LYS A 183 72.54 -12.07 20.20
N ILE A 184 73.19 -12.93 20.98
CA ILE A 184 73.33 -12.89 22.44
C ILE A 184 74.56 -12.04 22.72
N ASN A 185 74.47 -11.02 23.58
CA ASN A 185 75.63 -10.39 24.18
C ASN A 185 75.50 -10.48 25.71
N LEU A 186 76.58 -10.94 26.34
CA LEU A 186 76.88 -10.81 27.76
C LEU A 186 77.02 -9.34 28.18
#